data_AF-A0AAX6DZN7-F1
#
_entry.id   AF-A0AAX6DZN7-F1
#
_cell.length_a   1.000
_cell.length_b   1.000
_cell.length_c   1.000
_cell.angle_alpha   90.00
_cell.angle_beta   90.00
_cell.angle_gamma   90.00
#
_symmetry.space_group_name_H-M   'P 1'
#
loop_
_entity.id
_entity.type
_entity.pdbx_description
1 polymer ?
#
loop_
_entity_poly.entity_id
_entity_poly.type
_entity_poly.pdbx_seq_one_letter_code
_entity_poly.pdbx_strand_id
1 'polypeptide(L)'
;MSRPPLSDNYMQLFQVLLSPDSWKKSANVPALVRLLQAYLQKVPNELNNEGRLSQVLGIFNRLVSVTSTEDLGFYVLNTVVENLGYDMIAPYIGHIWSALFTRLQNKRTVKFVNSLVIFMSLVLIKHGPTILVDSVNTVQPDIFGVIVQQFWIPNLKLISGSIEIKLASVASTRLICESPVLLDPAAVETWGKMLDSILTLLARPDQDRVDLDTDVQDIPETMGYSASFARLQNAGKKDEDPLKEVKDPKEYLLTSLARLSAASPGRFPAAIEQYVDPSNRTALLQLCATYNCTIA
;
A
#
# COMPACT_ATOMS: atom_id res chain seq x y z
N MET A 1 25.40 7.47 -5.37
CA MET A 1 26.20 6.77 -6.39
C MET A 1 25.28 6.35 -7.52
N SER A 2 25.44 6.92 -8.71
CA SER A 2 24.63 6.58 -9.89
C SER A 2 24.95 5.15 -10.32
N ARG A 3 23.94 4.27 -10.37
CA ARG A 3 24.11 2.91 -10.87
C ARG A 3 24.54 2.98 -12.34
N PRO A 4 25.46 2.12 -12.82
CA PRO A 4 25.86 2.12 -14.22
C PRO A 4 24.64 1.86 -15.12
N PRO A 5 24.58 2.50 -16.31
CA PRO A 5 23.48 2.30 -17.25
C PRO A 5 23.40 0.83 -17.67
N LEU A 6 22.18 0.39 -18.01
CA LEU A 6 21.98 -0.95 -18.58
C LEU A 6 22.61 -1.01 -19.97
N SER A 7 23.12 -2.19 -20.34
CA SER A 7 23.59 -2.40 -21.71
C SER A 7 22.43 -2.40 -22.70
N ASP A 8 22.72 -2.07 -23.97
CA ASP A 8 21.72 -2.00 -25.03
C ASP A 8 20.93 -3.30 -25.20
N ASN A 9 21.59 -4.45 -24.99
CA ASN A 9 20.94 -5.77 -25.03
C ASN A 9 19.83 -5.90 -23.97
N TYR A 10 20.06 -5.41 -22.75
CA TYR A 10 19.03 -5.40 -21.71
C TYR A 10 17.92 -4.38 -22.02
N MET A 11 18.24 -3.26 -22.66
CA MET A 11 17.22 -2.29 -23.08
C MET A 11 16.33 -2.85 -24.21
N GLN A 12 16.88 -3.61 -25.15
CA GLN A 12 16.09 -4.33 -26.17
C GLN A 12 15.18 -5.38 -25.53
N LEU A 13 15.68 -6.14 -24.54
CA LEU A 13 14.86 -7.07 -23.77
C LEU A 13 13.74 -6.36 -23.01
N PHE A 14 13.99 -5.15 -22.51
CA PHE A 14 12.97 -4.35 -21.87
C PHE A 14 11.85 -3.95 -22.83
N GLN A 15 12.18 -3.54 -24.06
CA GLN A 15 11.18 -3.24 -25.10
C GLN A 15 10.31 -4.48 -25.41
N VAL A 16 10.94 -5.66 -25.52
CA VAL A 16 10.20 -6.92 -25.73
C VAL A 16 9.31 -7.23 -24.53
N LEU A 17 9.79 -7.03 -23.30
CA LEU A 17 8.99 -7.22 -22.08
C LEU A 17 7.76 -6.31 -22.02
N LEU A 18 7.85 -5.07 -22.51
CA LEU A 18 6.72 -4.13 -22.54
C LEU A 18 5.68 -4.45 -23.63
N SER A 19 6.01 -5.33 -24.59
CA SER A 19 5.06 -5.77 -25.62
C SER A 19 3.95 -6.64 -25.03
N PRO A 20 2.67 -6.40 -25.39
CA PRO A 20 1.53 -7.22 -24.94
C PRO A 20 1.66 -8.72 -25.23
N ASP A 21 2.38 -9.08 -26.30
CA ASP A 21 2.60 -10.48 -26.72
C ASP A 21 3.35 -11.30 -25.68
N SER A 22 4.28 -10.67 -24.96
CA SER A 22 5.09 -11.31 -23.91
C SER A 22 4.22 -11.85 -22.76
N TRP A 23 3.05 -11.24 -22.54
CA TRP A 23 2.17 -11.53 -21.41
C TRP A 23 1.04 -12.50 -21.76
N LYS A 24 1.04 -13.14 -22.93
CA LYS A 24 -0.03 -14.05 -23.35
C LYS A 24 -0.08 -15.36 -22.55
N LYS A 25 1.08 -15.90 -22.16
CA LYS A 25 1.19 -17.17 -21.43
C LYS A 25 1.13 -16.91 -19.92
N SER A 26 0.03 -17.31 -19.27
CA SER A 26 -0.18 -17.12 -17.82
C SER A 26 0.95 -17.67 -16.95
N ALA A 27 1.52 -18.83 -17.32
CA ALA A 27 2.64 -19.45 -16.63
C ALA A 27 3.90 -18.58 -16.53
N ASN A 28 4.10 -17.66 -17.49
CA ASN A 28 5.26 -16.79 -17.51
C ASN A 28 5.05 -15.52 -16.68
N VAL A 29 3.79 -15.16 -16.37
CA VAL A 29 3.43 -13.87 -15.78
C VAL A 29 4.18 -13.58 -14.46
N PRO A 30 4.34 -14.52 -13.51
CA PRO A 30 5.09 -14.25 -12.29
C PRO A 30 6.57 -13.91 -12.54
N ALA A 31 7.23 -14.61 -13.47
CA ALA A 31 8.61 -14.29 -13.86
C ALA A 31 8.72 -12.93 -14.56
N LEU A 32 7.77 -12.61 -15.44
CA LEU A 32 7.76 -11.35 -16.18
C LEU A 32 7.53 -10.15 -15.27
N VAL A 33 6.61 -10.26 -14.30
CA VAL A 33 6.44 -9.21 -13.28
C VAL A 33 7.71 -9.01 -12.49
N ARG A 34 8.36 -10.09 -12.07
CA ARG A 34 9.61 -9.98 -11.33
C ARG A 34 10.72 -9.31 -12.13
N LEU A 35 10.86 -9.67 -13.41
CA LEU A 35 11.82 -9.04 -14.31
C LEU A 35 11.48 -7.56 -14.52
N LEU A 36 10.19 -7.24 -14.70
CA LEU A 36 9.72 -5.87 -14.85
C LEU A 36 10.09 -5.02 -13.62
N GLN A 37 9.82 -5.51 -12.40
CA GLN A 37 10.22 -4.82 -11.17
C GLN A 37 11.72 -4.54 -11.12
N ALA A 38 12.55 -5.49 -11.56
CA ALA A 38 14.01 -5.29 -11.60
C ALA A 38 14.42 -4.17 -12.57
N TYR A 39 13.77 -4.05 -13.74
CA TYR A 39 13.98 -2.92 -14.65
C TYR A 39 13.54 -1.60 -14.02
N LEU A 40 12.35 -1.54 -13.42
CA LEU A 40 11.82 -0.34 -12.76
C LEU A 40 12.76 0.18 -11.65
N GLN A 41 13.38 -0.73 -10.89
CA GLN A 41 14.36 -0.39 -9.84
C GLN A 41 15.73 0.02 -10.39
N LYS A 42 16.12 -0.50 -11.56
CA LYS A 42 17.46 -0.27 -12.12
C LYS A 42 17.54 0.99 -12.97
N VAL A 43 16.50 1.29 -13.73
CA VAL A 43 16.45 2.40 -14.70
C VAL A 43 15.14 3.20 -14.59
N PRO A 44 14.82 3.80 -13.44
CA PRO A 44 13.59 4.57 -13.25
C PRO A 44 13.45 5.74 -14.25
N ASN A 45 14.57 6.41 -14.57
CA ASN A 45 14.58 7.56 -15.48
C ASN A 45 14.24 7.18 -16.94
N GLU A 46 14.45 5.93 -17.32
CA GLU A 46 14.14 5.45 -18.67
C GLU A 46 12.64 5.31 -18.93
N LEU A 47 11.80 5.40 -17.89
CA LEU A 47 10.35 5.25 -18.01
C LEU A 47 9.64 6.46 -18.60
N ASN A 48 10.29 7.63 -18.56
CA ASN A 48 9.82 8.85 -19.22
C ASN A 48 9.97 8.80 -20.75
N ASN A 49 10.85 7.94 -21.24
CA ASN A 49 11.14 7.85 -22.66
C ASN A 49 10.07 7.01 -23.35
N GLU A 50 9.65 7.44 -24.55
CA GLU A 50 8.88 6.61 -25.50
C GLU A 50 7.53 6.07 -24.95
N GLY A 51 6.96 6.69 -23.92
CA GLY A 51 5.70 6.24 -23.33
C GLY A 51 5.79 4.92 -22.55
N ARG A 52 7.00 4.50 -22.14
CA ARG A 52 7.22 3.23 -21.43
C ARG A 52 6.44 3.13 -20.14
N LEU A 53 6.33 4.21 -19.36
CA LEU A 53 5.46 4.21 -18.16
C LEU A 53 4.01 3.87 -18.51
N SER A 54 3.47 4.41 -19.60
CA SER A 54 2.12 4.08 -20.06
C SER A 54 1.97 2.58 -20.40
N GLN A 55 3.00 1.96 -20.99
CA GLN A 55 3.01 0.53 -21.29
C GLN A 55 3.03 -0.31 -20.00
N VAL A 56 3.86 0.09 -19.03
CA VAL A 56 3.91 -0.53 -17.69
C VAL A 56 2.55 -0.46 -17.00
N LEU A 57 1.88 0.69 -17.07
CA LEU A 57 0.55 0.86 -16.48
C LEU A 57 -0.53 0.07 -17.23
N GLY A 58 -0.38 -0.11 -18.54
CA GLY A 58 -1.21 -1.03 -19.32
C GLY A 58 -1.08 -2.48 -18.85
N ILE A 59 0.15 -2.92 -18.54
CA ILE A 59 0.42 -4.25 -17.97
C ILE A 59 -0.23 -4.37 -16.59
N PHE A 60 -0.04 -3.39 -15.70
CA PHE A 60 -0.70 -3.35 -14.40
C PHE A 60 -2.23 -3.51 -14.53
N ASN A 61 -2.87 -2.71 -15.40
CA ASN A 61 -4.32 -2.72 -15.55
C ASN A 61 -4.85 -4.10 -15.98
N ARG A 62 -4.11 -4.78 -16.86
CA ARG A 62 -4.42 -6.16 -17.24
C ARG A 62 -4.29 -7.14 -16.07
N LEU A 63 -3.21 -7.05 -15.30
CA LEU A 63 -2.95 -7.95 -14.16
C LEU A 63 -4.00 -7.79 -13.07
N VAL A 64 -4.34 -6.54 -12.73
CA VAL A 64 -5.29 -6.26 -11.65
C VAL A 64 -6.74 -6.63 -12.01
N SER A 65 -7.05 -6.65 -13.31
CA SER A 65 -8.37 -7.04 -13.82
C SER A 65 -8.70 -8.53 -13.59
N VAL A 66 -7.69 -9.37 -13.31
CA VAL A 66 -7.86 -10.82 -13.14
C VAL A 66 -7.49 -11.21 -11.71
N THR A 67 -8.42 -11.87 -10.99
CA THR A 67 -8.25 -12.22 -9.57
C THR A 67 -7.01 -13.06 -9.27
N SER A 68 -6.62 -13.98 -10.16
CA SER A 68 -5.43 -14.81 -9.95
C SER A 68 -4.10 -14.06 -10.11
N THR A 69 -4.11 -12.86 -10.71
CA THR A 69 -2.90 -12.06 -10.95
C THR A 69 -2.96 -10.68 -10.29
N GLU A 70 -3.96 -10.42 -9.44
CA GLU A 70 -4.18 -9.09 -8.89
C GLU A 70 -3.01 -8.62 -8.01
N ASP A 71 -2.43 -9.52 -7.22
CA ASP A 71 -1.25 -9.25 -6.39
C ASP A 71 -0.05 -8.84 -7.24
N LEU A 72 0.13 -9.48 -8.39
CA LEU A 72 1.19 -9.17 -9.33
C LEU A 72 1.01 -7.77 -9.94
N GLY A 73 -0.24 -7.33 -10.13
CA GLY A 73 -0.55 -5.95 -10.51
C GLY A 73 -0.12 -4.95 -9.44
N PHE A 74 -0.44 -5.22 -8.18
CA PHE A 74 0.01 -4.39 -7.06
C PHE A 74 1.53 -4.38 -6.90
N TYR A 75 2.22 -5.49 -7.13
CA TYR A 75 3.69 -5.52 -7.13
C TYR A 75 4.30 -4.58 -8.17
N VAL A 76 3.72 -4.48 -9.36
CA VAL A 76 4.14 -3.50 -10.37
C VAL A 76 3.91 -2.08 -9.85
N LEU A 77 2.70 -1.76 -9.39
CA LEU A 77 2.37 -0.42 -8.88
C LEU A 77 3.23 0.02 -7.70
N ASN A 78 3.44 -0.87 -6.72
CA ASN A 78 4.28 -0.58 -5.56
C ASN A 78 5.70 -0.21 -6.02
N THR A 79 6.23 -0.94 -7.00
CA THR A 79 7.57 -0.66 -7.54
C THR A 79 7.63 0.68 -8.28
N VAL A 80 6.57 1.04 -9.02
CA VAL A 80 6.46 2.35 -9.68
C VAL A 80 6.51 3.47 -8.64
N VAL A 81 5.67 3.41 -7.60
CA VAL A 81 5.60 4.43 -6.54
C VAL A 81 6.86 4.48 -5.69
N GLU A 82 7.53 3.35 -5.48
CA GLU A 82 8.77 3.30 -4.69
C GLU A 82 9.97 3.95 -5.38
N ASN A 83 10.02 3.88 -6.71
CA ASN A 83 11.22 4.23 -7.50
C ASN A 83 11.07 5.51 -8.33
N LEU A 84 9.85 6.03 -8.50
CA LEU A 84 9.58 7.24 -9.27
C LEU A 84 9.20 8.43 -8.41
N GLY A 85 9.60 9.62 -8.85
CA GLY A 85 9.11 10.88 -8.33
C GLY A 85 7.63 11.10 -8.68
N TYR A 86 6.91 11.84 -7.84
CA TYR A 86 5.49 12.11 -8.07
C TYR A 86 5.23 12.90 -9.35
N ASP A 87 6.16 13.77 -9.75
CA ASP A 87 6.13 14.51 -11.01
C ASP A 87 5.95 13.60 -12.23
N MET A 88 6.56 12.41 -12.20
CA MET A 88 6.47 11.41 -13.26
C MET A 88 5.15 10.62 -13.21
N ILE A 89 4.63 10.37 -12.00
CA ILE A 89 3.42 9.56 -11.78
C ILE A 89 2.15 10.41 -11.96
N ALA A 90 2.21 11.70 -11.63
CA ALA A 90 1.05 12.61 -11.57
C ALA A 90 0.16 12.60 -12.82
N PRO A 91 0.69 12.56 -14.07
CA PRO A 91 -0.14 12.48 -15.27
C PRO A 91 -1.01 11.21 -15.36
N TYR A 92 -0.60 10.14 -14.67
CA TYR A 92 -1.22 8.82 -14.74
C TYR A 92 -1.98 8.43 -13.47
N ILE A 93 -1.78 9.13 -12.35
CA ILE A 93 -2.28 8.71 -11.04
C ILE A 93 -3.81 8.60 -11.00
N GLY A 94 -4.53 9.50 -11.67
CA GLY A 94 -5.99 9.45 -11.77
C GLY A 94 -6.51 8.21 -12.53
N HIS A 95 -5.79 7.78 -13.57
CA HIS A 95 -6.09 6.55 -14.30
C HIS A 95 -5.80 5.31 -13.47
N ILE A 96 -4.73 5.32 -12.67
CA ILE A 96 -4.41 4.23 -11.73
C ILE A 96 -5.55 4.09 -10.70
N TRP A 97 -5.98 5.19 -10.09
CA TRP A 97 -7.09 5.16 -9.13
C TRP A 97 -8.40 4.70 -9.76
N SER A 98 -8.73 5.21 -10.94
CA SER A 98 -9.93 4.81 -11.67
C SER A 98 -9.93 3.30 -11.95
N ALA A 99 -8.82 2.73 -12.43
CA ALA A 99 -8.69 1.30 -12.66
C ALA A 99 -8.91 0.48 -11.37
N LEU A 100 -8.27 0.90 -10.27
CA LEU A 100 -8.40 0.23 -8.97
C LEU A 100 -9.83 0.32 -8.41
N PHE A 101 -10.49 1.47 -8.53
CA PHE A 101 -11.85 1.66 -8.02
C PHE A 101 -12.89 0.97 -8.89
N THR A 102 -12.74 0.96 -10.22
CA THR A 102 -13.56 0.12 -11.10
C THR A 102 -13.40 -1.36 -10.73
N ARG A 103 -12.17 -1.82 -10.50
CA ARG A 103 -11.91 -3.20 -10.05
C ARG A 103 -12.54 -3.49 -8.68
N LEU A 104 -12.48 -2.55 -7.74
CA LEU A 104 -13.10 -2.63 -6.41
C LEU A 104 -14.63 -2.77 -6.48
N GLN A 105 -15.26 -1.99 -7.36
CA GLN A 105 -16.71 -2.01 -7.58
C GLN A 105 -17.16 -3.31 -8.25
N ASN A 106 -16.42 -3.78 -9.26
CA ASN A 106 -16.82 -4.94 -10.05
C ASN A 106 -16.67 -6.27 -9.30
N LYS A 107 -15.60 -6.46 -8.51
CA LYS A 107 -15.36 -7.74 -7.82
C LYS A 107 -14.57 -7.58 -6.53
N ARG A 108 -15.25 -7.36 -5.41
CA ARG A 108 -14.58 -7.17 -4.13
C ARG A 108 -14.03 -8.49 -3.56
N THR A 109 -12.74 -8.51 -3.19
CA THR A 109 -12.12 -9.57 -2.39
C THR A 109 -11.40 -8.92 -1.21
N VAL A 110 -11.30 -9.60 -0.06
CA VAL A 110 -10.55 -9.09 1.11
C VAL A 110 -9.08 -8.86 0.72
N LYS A 111 -8.50 -9.78 -0.04
CA LYS A 111 -7.13 -9.69 -0.56
C LYS A 111 -6.89 -8.42 -1.40
N PHE A 112 -7.80 -8.13 -2.33
CA PHE A 112 -7.74 -6.91 -3.14
C PHE A 112 -7.85 -5.65 -2.29
N VAL A 113 -8.79 -5.62 -1.34
CA VAL A 113 -8.97 -4.45 -0.46
C VAL A 113 -7.73 -4.23 0.42
N ASN A 114 -7.17 -5.29 0.99
CA ASN A 114 -5.92 -5.19 1.75
C ASN A 114 -4.77 -4.65 0.88
N SER A 115 -4.60 -5.19 -0.33
CA SER A 115 -3.58 -4.72 -1.27
C SER A 115 -3.78 -3.26 -1.68
N LEU A 116 -5.03 -2.82 -1.85
CA LEU A 116 -5.38 -1.43 -2.11
C LEU A 116 -4.99 -0.52 -0.93
N VAL A 117 -5.28 -0.94 0.31
CA VAL A 117 -4.90 -0.20 1.51
C VAL A 117 -3.38 -0.08 1.62
N ILE A 118 -2.64 -1.16 1.33
CA ILE A 118 -1.17 -1.13 1.29
C ILE A 118 -0.65 -0.18 0.21
N PHE A 119 -1.22 -0.22 -0.99
CA PHE A 119 -0.83 0.70 -2.06
C PHE A 119 -1.11 2.18 -1.69
N MET A 120 -2.29 2.48 -1.14
CA MET A 120 -2.60 3.83 -0.65
C MET A 120 -1.65 4.26 0.48
N SER A 121 -1.31 3.34 1.39
CA SER A 121 -0.34 3.58 2.46
C SER A 121 1.04 3.92 1.89
N LEU A 122 1.48 3.19 0.87
CA LEU A 122 2.75 3.44 0.20
C LEU A 122 2.78 4.80 -0.51
N VAL A 123 1.72 5.17 -1.23
CA VAL A 123 1.57 6.50 -1.84
C VAL A 123 1.65 7.60 -0.78
N LEU A 124 0.97 7.42 0.36
CA LEU A 124 1.02 8.36 1.48
C LEU A 124 2.44 8.50 2.04
N ILE A 125 3.14 7.39 2.29
CA ILE A 125 4.49 7.44 2.85
C ILE A 125 5.47 8.10 1.88
N LYS A 126 5.37 7.79 0.58
CA LYS A 126 6.31 8.26 -0.45
C LYS A 126 6.06 9.69 -0.90
N HIS A 127 4.80 10.11 -1.00
CA HIS A 127 4.44 11.40 -1.59
C HIS A 127 3.67 12.32 -0.62
N GLY A 128 3.19 11.80 0.50
CA GLY A 128 2.54 12.57 1.54
C GLY A 128 1.01 12.46 1.54
N PRO A 129 0.37 12.82 2.67
CA PRO A 129 -1.07 12.69 2.86
C PRO A 129 -1.89 13.58 1.92
N THR A 130 -1.46 14.82 1.68
CA THR A 130 -2.14 15.75 0.75
C THR A 130 -2.18 15.18 -0.66
N ILE A 131 -1.05 14.65 -1.15
CA ILE A 131 -0.98 14.04 -2.49
C ILE A 131 -1.91 12.83 -2.60
N LEU A 132 -1.97 11.97 -1.58
CA LEU A 132 -2.90 10.85 -1.59
C LEU A 132 -4.35 11.33 -1.70
N VAL A 133 -4.77 12.26 -0.83
CA VAL A 133 -6.13 12.80 -0.79
C VAL A 133 -6.50 13.43 -2.12
N ASP A 134 -5.68 14.37 -2.59
CA ASP A 134 -5.95 15.13 -3.81
C ASP A 134 -5.98 14.21 -5.03
N SER A 135 -5.01 13.30 -5.15
CA SER A 135 -4.95 12.37 -6.28
C SER A 135 -6.14 11.41 -6.31
N VAL A 136 -6.60 10.89 -5.18
CA VAL A 136 -7.79 10.04 -5.11
C VAL A 136 -9.05 10.82 -5.52
N ASN A 137 -9.17 12.07 -5.07
CA ASN A 137 -10.29 12.94 -5.39
C ASN A 137 -10.31 13.41 -6.86
N THR A 138 -9.24 13.19 -7.64
CA THR A 138 -9.27 13.42 -9.10
C THR A 138 -10.22 12.48 -9.84
N VAL A 139 -10.51 11.28 -9.28
CA VAL A 139 -11.45 10.34 -9.89
C VAL A 139 -12.89 10.81 -9.69
N GLN A 140 -13.19 11.25 -8.47
CA GLN A 140 -14.49 11.81 -8.10
C GLN A 140 -14.28 12.71 -6.87
N PRO A 141 -14.87 13.93 -6.84
CA PRO A 141 -14.80 14.80 -5.67
C PRO A 141 -15.26 14.06 -4.40
N ASP A 142 -14.51 14.28 -3.32
CA ASP A 142 -14.79 13.76 -1.97
C ASP A 142 -14.81 12.22 -1.81
N ILE A 143 -14.41 11.46 -2.84
CA ILE A 143 -14.41 10.00 -2.78
C ILE A 143 -13.42 9.44 -1.76
N PHE A 144 -12.36 10.19 -1.42
CA PHE A 144 -11.36 9.77 -0.44
C PHE A 144 -11.99 9.40 0.91
N GLY A 145 -12.91 10.25 1.42
CA GLY A 145 -13.58 10.00 2.70
C GLY A 145 -14.39 8.70 2.70
N VAL A 146 -15.11 8.45 1.59
CA VAL A 146 -15.88 7.21 1.40
C VAL A 146 -14.95 6.00 1.36
N ILE A 147 -13.82 6.09 0.66
CA ILE A 147 -12.85 4.99 0.57
C ILE A 147 -12.27 4.66 1.95
N VAL A 148 -11.90 5.68 2.72
CA VAL A 148 -11.37 5.50 4.08
C VAL A 148 -12.39 4.82 4.99
N GLN A 149 -13.63 5.31 5.01
CA GLN A 149 -14.67 4.79 5.90
C GLN A 149 -15.12 3.37 5.53
N GLN A 150 -15.31 3.08 4.24
CA GLN A 150 -15.87 1.81 3.79
C GLN A 150 -14.84 0.70 3.60
N PHE A 151 -13.59 1.06 3.26
CA PHE A 151 -12.57 0.08 2.87
C PHE A 151 -11.34 0.13 3.75
N TRP A 152 -10.74 1.30 4.00
CA TRP A 152 -9.51 1.36 4.77
C TRP A 152 -9.71 0.96 6.23
N ILE A 153 -10.56 1.70 6.96
CA ILE A 153 -10.76 1.49 8.41
C ILE A 153 -11.20 0.05 8.71
N PRO A 154 -12.20 -0.54 8.02
CA PRO A 154 -12.69 -1.87 8.38
C PRO A 154 -11.69 -3.00 8.08
N ASN A 155 -10.80 -2.81 7.09
CA ASN A 155 -9.86 -3.84 6.64
C ASN A 155 -8.44 -3.65 7.18
N LEU A 156 -8.12 -2.51 7.80
CA LEU A 156 -6.80 -2.26 8.40
C LEU A 156 -6.39 -3.36 9.38
N LYS A 157 -7.31 -3.85 10.22
CA LYS A 157 -7.09 -4.97 11.15
C LYS A 157 -6.87 -6.34 10.47
N LEU A 158 -7.21 -6.46 9.19
CA LEU A 158 -7.07 -7.70 8.40
C LEU A 158 -5.73 -7.76 7.66
N ILE A 159 -4.90 -6.73 7.77
CA ILE A 159 -3.56 -6.71 7.18
C ILE A 159 -2.66 -7.66 7.98
N SER A 160 -1.98 -8.54 7.23
CA SER A 160 -0.95 -9.47 7.71
C SER A 160 0.39 -9.11 7.06
N GLY A 161 1.49 -9.67 7.55
CA GLY A 161 2.84 -9.35 7.08
C GLY A 161 3.51 -8.25 7.89
N SER A 162 4.75 -8.48 8.31
CA SER A 162 5.46 -7.55 9.22
C SER A 162 5.72 -6.17 8.59
N ILE A 163 6.06 -6.14 7.29
CA ILE A 163 6.33 -4.91 6.55
C ILE A 163 5.01 -4.17 6.27
N GLU A 164 3.98 -4.90 5.85
CA GLU A 164 2.65 -4.40 5.51
C GLU A 164 1.95 -3.79 6.73
N ILE A 165 2.01 -4.47 7.88
CA ILE A 165 1.45 -3.96 9.14
C ILE A 165 2.15 -2.67 9.55
N LYS A 166 3.49 -2.65 9.47
CA LYS A 166 4.28 -1.44 9.77
C LYS A 166 3.92 -0.29 8.82
N LEU A 167 3.85 -0.56 7.53
CA LEU A 167 3.50 0.42 6.51
C LEU A 167 2.10 0.98 6.74
N ALA A 168 1.10 0.12 6.90
CA ALA A 168 -0.28 0.53 7.07
C ALA A 168 -0.50 1.30 8.37
N SER A 169 0.06 0.82 9.50
CA SER A 169 -0.09 1.50 10.79
C SER A 169 0.57 2.89 10.81
N VAL A 170 1.79 3.02 10.27
CA VAL A 170 2.48 4.31 10.18
C VAL A 170 1.76 5.25 9.20
N ALA A 171 1.31 4.75 8.05
CA ALA A 171 0.57 5.56 7.09
C ALA A 171 -0.77 6.04 7.66
N SER A 172 -1.54 5.16 8.30
CA SER A 172 -2.78 5.52 8.98
C SER A 172 -2.55 6.53 10.11
N THR A 173 -1.46 6.39 10.87
CA THR A 173 -1.06 7.36 11.90
C THR A 173 -0.80 8.74 11.29
N ARG A 174 0.01 8.80 10.23
CA ARG A 174 0.29 10.06 9.52
C ARG A 174 -0.99 10.66 8.96
N LEU A 175 -1.89 9.84 8.42
CA LEU A 175 -3.15 10.31 7.88
C LEU A 175 -4.00 11.02 8.96
N ILE A 176 -4.14 10.45 10.16
CA ILE A 176 -4.93 11.07 11.24
C ILE A 176 -4.21 12.24 11.93
N CYS A 177 -2.89 12.38 11.77
CA CYS A 177 -2.11 13.44 12.39
C CYS A 177 -1.75 14.60 11.46
N GLU A 178 -1.75 14.38 10.14
CA GLU A 178 -1.23 15.35 9.17
C GLU A 178 -2.25 15.72 8.07
N SER A 179 -3.30 14.91 7.84
CA SER A 179 -4.28 15.19 6.77
C SER A 179 -5.33 16.20 7.21
N PRO A 180 -5.47 17.35 6.51
CA PRO A 180 -6.52 18.32 6.82
C PRO A 180 -7.93 17.72 6.79
N VAL A 181 -8.19 16.75 5.91
CA VAL A 181 -9.51 16.10 5.78
C VAL A 181 -9.89 15.31 7.03
N LEU A 182 -8.94 14.63 7.69
CA LEU A 182 -9.22 13.91 8.94
C LEU A 182 -9.02 14.77 10.19
N LEU A 183 -8.32 15.89 10.07
CA LEU A 183 -8.21 16.91 11.11
C LEU A 183 -9.37 17.91 11.09
N ASP A 184 -10.31 17.80 10.17
CA ASP A 184 -11.54 18.59 10.19
C ASP A 184 -12.43 18.16 11.37
N PRO A 185 -13.03 19.08 12.15
CA PRO A 185 -13.94 18.73 13.24
C PRO A 185 -15.12 17.83 12.82
N ALA A 186 -15.61 17.96 11.58
CA ALA A 186 -16.67 17.11 11.03
C ALA A 186 -16.22 15.66 10.83
N ALA A 187 -14.90 15.41 10.73
CA ALA A 187 -14.33 14.07 10.56
C ALA A 187 -14.03 13.35 11.88
N VAL A 188 -14.45 13.89 13.04
CA VAL A 188 -14.10 13.36 14.38
C VAL A 188 -14.42 11.87 14.56
N GLU A 189 -15.56 11.42 14.05
CA GLU A 189 -15.95 10.00 14.08
C GLU A 189 -15.01 9.14 13.24
N THR A 190 -14.65 9.61 12.03
CA THR A 190 -13.74 8.88 11.13
C THR A 190 -12.33 8.82 11.72
N TRP A 191 -11.87 9.93 12.33
CA TRP A 191 -10.60 10.02 13.03
C TRP A 191 -10.53 9.01 14.19
N GLY A 192 -11.55 8.97 15.05
CA GLY A 192 -11.60 8.07 16.20
C GLY A 192 -11.65 6.60 15.79
N LYS A 193 -12.49 6.25 14.80
CA LYS A 193 -12.57 4.89 14.24
C LYS A 193 -11.26 4.44 13.58
N MET A 194 -10.55 5.36 12.92
CA MET A 194 -9.23 5.05 12.34
C MET A 194 -8.23 4.76 13.46
N LEU A 195 -8.18 5.59 14.51
CA LEU A 195 -7.32 5.35 15.67
C LEU A 195 -7.59 4.00 16.34
N ASP A 196 -8.86 3.66 16.55
CA ASP A 196 -9.27 2.36 17.09
C ASP A 196 -8.76 1.18 16.24
N SER A 197 -8.88 1.30 14.92
CA SER A 197 -8.41 0.28 13.99
C SER A 197 -6.88 0.15 13.97
N ILE A 198 -6.14 1.26 14.09
CA ILE A 198 -4.68 1.25 14.26
C ILE A 198 -4.29 0.53 15.55
N LEU A 199 -4.94 0.84 16.68
CA LEU A 199 -4.67 0.22 17.97
C LEU A 199 -4.95 -1.29 17.93
N THR A 200 -6.07 -1.69 17.33
CA THR A 200 -6.41 -3.09 17.13
C THR A 200 -5.35 -3.82 16.30
N LEU A 201 -4.88 -3.20 15.21
CA LEU A 201 -3.82 -3.76 14.36
C LEU A 201 -2.52 -3.95 15.14
N LEU A 202 -2.11 -2.96 15.94
CA LEU A 202 -0.86 -2.98 16.70
C LEU A 202 -0.91 -3.83 17.98
N ALA A 203 -2.10 -4.07 18.52
CA ALA A 203 -2.31 -4.91 19.70
C ALA A 203 -2.21 -6.41 19.40
N ARG A 204 -2.46 -6.83 18.15
CA ARG A 204 -2.39 -8.23 17.74
C ARG A 204 -0.98 -8.81 17.92
N PRO A 205 -0.79 -9.86 18.72
CA PRO A 205 0.52 -10.50 18.86
C PRO A 205 0.92 -11.16 17.54
N ASP A 206 2.22 -11.23 17.26
CA ASP A 206 2.74 -11.77 15.99
C ASP A 206 2.30 -13.22 15.72
N GLN A 207 2.02 -14.00 16.77
CA GLN A 207 1.65 -15.41 16.67
C GLN A 207 0.19 -15.66 16.21
N ASP A 208 -0.71 -14.69 16.42
CA ASP A 208 -2.12 -14.79 16.00
C ASP A 208 -2.32 -14.28 14.55
N ARG A 209 -1.24 -13.86 13.90
CA ARG A 209 -1.26 -13.31 12.55
C ARG A 209 -1.18 -14.47 11.57
N VAL A 210 -2.33 -14.86 11.02
CA VAL A 210 -2.37 -15.79 9.90
C VAL A 210 -1.78 -15.06 8.69
N ASP A 211 -0.62 -15.51 8.22
CA ASP A 211 -0.09 -15.10 6.92
C ASP A 211 -1.04 -15.63 5.85
N LEU A 212 -1.94 -14.75 5.38
CA LEU A 212 -2.75 -15.02 4.19
C LEU A 212 -1.89 -15.20 2.93
N ASP A 213 -0.60 -14.83 3.01
CA ASP A 213 0.41 -15.02 1.95
C ASP A 213 1.09 -16.40 1.99
N THR A 214 0.81 -17.25 2.98
CA THR A 214 1.20 -18.67 2.93
C THR A 214 0.32 -19.50 2.00
N ASP A 215 -0.66 -18.90 1.34
CA ASP A 215 -1.24 -19.46 0.13
C ASP A 215 -0.22 -19.27 -1.00
N VAL A 216 0.86 -20.04 -0.92
CA VAL A 216 1.62 -20.44 -2.10
C VAL A 216 0.54 -20.98 -3.04
N GLN A 217 0.19 -20.19 -4.05
CA GLN A 217 -0.61 -20.69 -5.16
C GLN A 217 0.21 -21.80 -5.81
N ASP A 218 0.06 -23.01 -5.30
CA ASP A 218 0.03 -24.20 -6.14
C ASP A 218 -1.08 -23.91 -7.13
N ILE A 219 -0.69 -23.36 -8.29
CA ILE A 219 -1.55 -23.27 -9.46
C ILE A 219 -2.15 -24.67 -9.58
N PRO A 220 -3.48 -24.85 -9.45
CA PRO A 220 -4.07 -26.17 -9.51
C PRO A 220 -3.60 -26.83 -10.79
N GLU A 221 -2.98 -28.01 -10.67
CA GLU A 221 -2.63 -28.85 -11.82
C GLU A 221 -3.91 -29.06 -12.62
N THR A 222 -4.11 -28.21 -13.63
CA THR A 222 -5.21 -28.40 -14.55
C THR A 222 -4.78 -29.60 -15.36
N MET A 223 -5.44 -30.75 -15.18
CA MET A 223 -5.20 -31.97 -15.95
C MET A 223 -5.33 -31.64 -17.45
N GLY A 224 -4.20 -31.30 -18.06
CA GLY A 224 -4.09 -30.74 -19.39
C GLY A 224 -2.71 -30.10 -19.53
N TYR A 225 -2.01 -30.39 -20.62
CA TYR A 225 -0.66 -29.91 -20.94
C TYR A 225 -0.56 -28.37 -20.82
N SER A 226 -0.34 -27.86 -19.61
CA SER A 226 -0.09 -26.46 -19.31
C SER A 226 1.13 -26.41 -18.39
N ALA A 227 2.18 -25.74 -18.84
CA ALA A 227 3.44 -25.67 -18.11
C ALA A 227 3.25 -24.84 -16.83
N SER A 228 3.51 -25.42 -15.66
CA SER A 228 3.43 -24.75 -14.36
C SER A 228 4.65 -23.84 -14.12
N PHE A 229 4.47 -22.75 -13.37
CA PHE A 229 5.56 -21.85 -12.99
C PHE A 229 6.46 -22.51 -11.93
N ALA A 230 7.78 -22.49 -12.13
CA ALA A 230 8.76 -23.02 -11.17
C ALA A 230 9.60 -21.88 -10.55
N ARG A 231 9.52 -21.71 -9.23
CA ARG A 231 10.27 -20.68 -8.49
C ARG A 231 11.70 -21.13 -8.22
N LEU A 232 12.68 -20.28 -8.54
CA LEU A 232 14.10 -20.52 -8.21
C LEU A 232 14.36 -20.24 -6.72
N GLN A 233 14.70 -21.27 -5.95
CA GLN A 233 14.87 -21.19 -4.49
C GLN A 233 16.03 -20.25 -4.07
N ASN A 234 17.11 -20.20 -4.84
CA ASN A 234 18.30 -19.40 -4.53
C ASN A 234 18.23 -17.94 -5.03
N ALA A 235 17.16 -17.59 -5.74
CA ALA A 235 16.91 -16.24 -6.21
C ALA A 235 15.67 -15.69 -5.51
N GLY A 236 15.62 -15.65 -4.17
CA GLY A 236 14.55 -14.95 -3.46
C GLY A 236 14.61 -13.43 -3.69
N LYS A 237 13.47 -12.74 -3.75
CA LYS A 237 13.43 -11.27 -3.62
C LYS A 237 13.49 -10.96 -2.13
N LYS A 238 14.31 -10.00 -1.73
CA LYS A 238 14.27 -9.43 -0.39
C LYS A 238 13.33 -8.24 -0.45
N ASP A 239 12.20 -8.30 0.23
CA ASP A 239 11.29 -7.17 0.31
C ASP A 239 11.96 -6.08 1.15
N GLU A 240 12.06 -4.87 0.57
CA GLU A 240 12.68 -3.73 1.23
C GLU A 240 11.62 -2.98 2.02
N ASP A 241 11.85 -2.85 3.32
CA ASP A 241 11.01 -2.02 4.19
C ASP A 241 11.10 -0.54 3.76
N PRO A 242 9.98 0.09 3.35
CA PRO A 242 9.96 1.51 2.95
C PRO A 242 10.15 2.48 4.12
N LEU A 243 10.09 1.99 5.37
CA LEU A 243 10.10 2.75 6.61
C LEU A 243 11.27 2.34 7.52
N LYS A 244 12.47 2.17 6.97
CA LYS A 244 13.68 1.74 7.72
C LYS A 244 13.97 2.59 8.95
N GLU A 245 13.59 3.87 8.92
CA GLU A 245 13.79 4.83 10.02
C GLU A 245 12.85 4.58 11.21
N VAL A 246 11.67 4.01 10.98
CA VAL A 246 10.69 3.75 12.04
C VAL A 246 10.99 2.40 12.67
N LYS A 247 11.54 2.36 13.88
CA LYS A 247 11.84 1.07 14.54
C LYS A 247 10.58 0.40 15.10
N ASP A 248 9.78 1.17 15.82
CA ASP A 248 8.58 0.71 16.49
C ASP A 248 7.35 1.52 16.04
N PRO A 249 6.38 0.89 15.35
CA PRO A 249 5.13 1.55 14.96
C PRO A 249 4.32 2.06 16.15
N LYS A 250 4.42 1.43 17.33
CA LYS A 250 3.71 1.87 18.54
C LYS A 250 4.29 3.18 19.07
N GLU A 251 5.62 3.25 19.16
CA GLU A 251 6.33 4.49 19.52
C GLU A 251 6.00 5.62 18.54
N TYR A 252 5.98 5.32 17.24
CA TYR A 252 5.63 6.30 16.20
C TYR A 252 4.21 6.85 16.36
N LEU A 253 3.23 5.97 16.62
CA LEU A 253 1.85 6.35 16.88
C LEU A 253 1.76 7.31 18.09
N LEU A 254 2.33 6.92 19.22
CA LEU A 254 2.23 7.69 20.46
C LEU A 254 2.91 9.05 20.34
N THR A 255 4.11 9.10 19.76
CA THR A 255 4.85 10.35 19.57
C THR A 255 4.10 11.30 18.63
N SER A 256 3.47 10.76 17.58
CA SER A 256 2.69 11.55 16.62
C SER A 256 1.41 12.10 17.27
N LEU A 257 0.68 11.26 18.02
CA LEU A 257 -0.52 11.66 18.74
C LEU A 257 -0.24 12.68 19.84
N ALA A 258 0.84 12.50 20.62
CA ALA A 258 1.23 13.45 21.66
C ALA A 258 1.58 14.81 21.06
N ARG A 259 2.29 14.84 19.93
CA ARG A 259 2.58 16.07 19.18
C ARG A 259 1.30 16.75 18.70
N LEU A 260 0.37 15.97 18.13
CA LEU A 260 -0.90 16.48 17.62
C LEU A 260 -1.77 17.05 18.75
N SER A 261 -1.88 16.34 19.87
CA SER A 261 -2.62 16.76 21.05
C SER A 261 -2.02 18.02 21.68
N ALA A 262 -0.68 18.12 21.79
CA ALA A 262 -0.02 19.33 22.26
C ALA A 262 -0.31 20.55 21.36
N ALA A 263 -0.49 20.34 20.06
CA ALA A 263 -0.85 21.39 19.11
C ALA A 263 -2.35 21.78 19.14
N SER A 264 -3.23 20.94 19.70
CA SER A 264 -4.67 21.21 19.82
C SER A 264 -5.24 20.59 21.11
N PRO A 265 -4.92 21.17 22.28
CA PRO A 265 -5.30 20.60 23.57
C PRO A 265 -6.81 20.45 23.77
N GLY A 266 -7.25 19.37 24.41
CA GLY A 266 -8.65 19.13 24.78
C GLY A 266 -9.56 18.61 23.66
N ARG A 267 -9.08 18.57 22.41
CA ARG A 267 -9.90 18.12 21.27
C ARG A 267 -10.00 16.59 21.17
N PHE A 268 -8.86 15.91 21.25
CA PHE A 268 -8.78 14.48 20.96
C PHE A 268 -9.21 13.56 22.11
N PRO A 269 -9.07 13.91 23.40
CA PRO A 269 -9.55 13.06 24.48
C PRO A 269 -11.05 12.70 24.38
N ALA A 270 -11.90 13.67 24.03
CA ALA A 270 -13.33 13.42 23.84
C ALA A 270 -13.62 12.47 22.66
N ALA A 271 -12.89 12.62 21.55
CA ALA A 271 -13.01 11.73 20.40
C ALA A 271 -12.56 10.30 20.72
N ILE A 272 -11.48 10.16 21.49
CA ILE A 272 -10.98 8.86 21.96
C ILE A 272 -12.04 8.20 22.85
N GLU A 273 -12.58 8.93 23.82
CA GLU A 273 -13.59 8.40 24.75
C GLU A 273 -14.85 7.90 24.04
N GLN A 274 -15.28 8.59 22.98
CA GLN A 274 -16.50 8.29 22.26
C GLN A 274 -16.36 7.18 21.20
N TYR A 275 -15.23 7.12 20.49
CA TYR A 275 -15.11 6.30 19.27
C TYR A 275 -14.06 5.18 19.32
N VAL A 276 -13.25 5.12 20.39
CA VAL A 276 -12.25 4.05 20.57
C VAL A 276 -12.79 3.02 21.57
N ASP A 277 -12.63 1.74 21.23
CA ASP A 277 -13.12 0.64 22.06
C ASP A 277 -12.46 0.68 23.46
N PRO A 278 -13.20 0.33 24.54
CA PRO A 278 -12.67 0.39 25.91
C PRO A 278 -11.37 -0.38 26.14
N SER A 279 -11.20 -1.53 25.47
CA SER A 279 -9.97 -2.33 25.52
C SER A 279 -8.80 -1.59 24.89
N ASN A 280 -9.02 -0.97 23.72
CA ASN A 280 -8.02 -0.17 23.01
C ASN A 280 -7.68 1.12 23.76
N ARG A 281 -8.65 1.76 24.42
CA ARG A 281 -8.41 2.89 25.32
C ARG A 281 -7.49 2.52 26.48
N THR A 282 -7.75 1.38 27.11
CA THR A 282 -6.90 0.86 28.20
C THR A 282 -5.49 0.57 27.71
N ALA A 283 -5.36 -0.09 26.55
CA ALA A 283 -4.06 -0.35 25.93
C ALA A 283 -3.32 0.94 25.56
N LEU A 284 -4.02 1.94 25.03
CA LEU A 284 -3.46 3.25 24.71
C LEU A 284 -2.89 3.94 25.96
N LEU A 285 -3.61 3.91 27.09
CA LEU A 285 -3.13 4.47 28.35
C LEU A 285 -1.88 3.75 28.88
N GLN A 286 -1.85 2.41 28.81
CA GLN A 286 -0.67 1.62 29.20
C GLN A 286 0.54 1.92 28.31
N LEU A 287 0.32 2.05 27.01
CA LEU A 287 1.34 2.43 26.05
C LEU A 287 1.83 3.87 26.32
N CYS A 288 0.94 4.82 26.54
CA CYS A 288 1.31 6.19 26.91
C CYS A 288 2.22 6.22 28.15
N ALA A 289 1.91 5.44 29.19
CA ALA A 289 2.75 5.32 30.38
C ALA A 289 4.12 4.68 30.08
N THR A 290 4.17 3.67 29.20
CA THR A 290 5.42 2.98 28.82
C THR A 290 6.37 3.89 28.06
N TYR A 291 5.86 4.72 27.15
CA TYR A 291 6.67 5.62 26.31
C TYR A 291 6.72 7.06 26.85
N ASN A 292 6.28 7.31 28.09
CA ASN A 292 6.24 8.65 28.73
C ASN A 292 5.57 9.73 27.86
N CYS A 293 4.46 9.39 27.22
CA CYS A 293 3.67 10.30 26.37
C CYS A 293 2.36 10.67 27.05
N THR A 294 1.91 11.91 26.86
CA THR A 294 0.60 12.40 27.36
C THR A 294 -0.24 12.91 26.21
N ILE A 295 -1.48 12.45 26.13
CA ILE A 295 -2.50 12.94 25.20
C ILE A 295 -3.47 13.79 26.04
N ALA A 296 -3.36 15.11 25.94
CA ALA A 296 -4.13 16.13 26.65
C ALA A 296 -5.08 16.91 25.73
#